data_AF-X1E0W4-F1
#
_entry.id   AF-X1E0W4-F1
#
_cell.length_a   1.000
_cell.length_b   1.000
_cell.length_c   1.000
_cell.angle_alpha   90.00
_cell.angle_beta   90.00
_cell.angle_gamma   90.00
#
_symmetry.space_group_name_H-M   'P 1'
#
loop_
_entity.id
_entity.type
_entity.pdbx_description
1 polymer ?
#
loop_
_entity_poly.entity_id
_entity_poly.type
_entity_poly.pdbx_seq_one_letter_code
_entity_poly.pdbx_strand_id
1 'polypeptide(L)'
;ESGYFHVHDLSDGLVAYCKGHDITKILIRGLKTQTVVAGPPKHLSSFFDQCVNLIAYNQQHWAGAMAIAHINTYAAPFIHKDWGHLRDDSGNYPDEIYKTIKQAVQSFIFNLNFPSRAGSQTPFSNVILNFKCPEILRDQDVVNAGCEGLYGDYDTEAYMILKAFNDVYNEGDAGGRPFTFPIPTLNLLPDTPFDDPL
;
A
#
# COMPACT_ATOMS: atom_id res chain seq x y z
N GLU A 1 19.49 30.77 15.01
CA GLU A 1 20.02 30.37 16.34
C GLU A 1 19.22 30.93 17.51
N SER A 2 18.74 32.17 17.49
CA SER A 2 17.91 32.76 18.56
C SER A 2 16.50 32.16 18.75
N GLY A 3 16.12 31.15 17.95
CA GLY A 3 14.84 30.42 18.09
C GLY A 3 13.58 31.14 17.58
N TYR A 4 13.69 32.30 16.94
CA TYR A 4 12.51 33.01 16.39
C TYR A 4 11.79 32.25 15.26
N PHE A 5 12.54 31.44 14.52
CA PHE A 5 12.03 30.52 13.51
C PHE A 5 12.74 29.18 13.66
N HIS A 6 12.04 28.10 13.34
CA HIS A 6 12.60 26.77 13.21
C HIS A 6 12.53 26.34 11.75
N VAL A 7 13.70 26.12 11.14
CA VAL A 7 13.81 25.59 9.78
C VAL A 7 13.89 24.06 9.91
N HIS A 8 12.82 23.38 9.56
CA HIS A 8 12.75 21.92 9.58
C HIS A 8 13.77 21.30 8.61
N ASP A 9 14.32 20.15 9.01
CA ASP A 9 15.19 19.30 8.17
C ASP A 9 16.42 20.03 7.58
N LEU A 10 16.90 21.07 8.27
CA LEU A 10 18.05 21.87 7.82
C LEU A 10 19.32 21.01 7.61
N SER A 11 19.44 19.90 8.35
CA SER A 11 20.53 18.94 8.21
C SER A 11 20.52 18.14 6.91
N ASP A 12 19.35 17.98 6.27
CA ASP A 12 19.19 17.18 5.05
C ASP A 12 19.54 17.99 3.77
N GLY A 13 19.84 19.29 3.93
CA GLY A 13 20.22 20.17 2.82
C GLY A 13 19.01 20.60 1.97
N LEU A 14 19.27 20.92 0.69
CA LEU A 14 18.22 21.35 -0.24
C LEU A 14 17.53 20.13 -0.88
N VAL A 15 16.61 19.53 -0.13
CA VAL A 15 15.77 18.42 -0.58
C VAL A 15 14.29 18.73 -0.39
N ALA A 16 13.42 18.02 -1.11
CA ALA A 16 11.99 18.12 -0.87
C ALA A 16 11.62 17.47 0.48
N TYR A 17 10.56 17.95 1.12
CA TYR A 17 10.12 17.43 2.41
C TYR A 17 9.42 16.07 2.27
N CYS A 18 8.12 16.03 1.96
CA CYS A 18 7.34 14.80 1.90
C CYS A 18 6.61 14.64 0.57
N LYS A 19 6.07 13.44 0.30
CA LYS A 19 5.31 13.18 -0.93
C LYS A 19 4.31 12.03 -0.80
N GLY A 20 3.08 12.28 -1.25
CA GLY A 20 2.12 11.25 -1.64
C GLY A 20 2.35 10.81 -3.09
N HIS A 21 2.51 9.51 -3.31
CA HIS A 21 2.78 8.94 -4.62
C HIS A 21 1.50 8.54 -5.33
N ASP A 22 1.38 9.02 -6.57
CA ASP A 22 0.44 8.48 -7.55
C ASP A 22 0.98 7.12 -8.07
N ILE A 23 0.39 6.05 -7.54
CA ILE A 23 0.80 4.67 -7.84
C ILE A 23 0.35 4.20 -9.23
N THR A 24 -0.60 4.90 -9.88
CA THR A 24 -1.03 4.55 -11.24
C THR A 24 0.14 4.60 -12.23
N LYS A 25 1.15 5.44 -11.96
CA LYS A 25 2.37 5.50 -12.78
C LYS A 25 3.18 4.21 -12.71
N ILE A 26 3.26 3.57 -11.55
CA ILE A 26 3.92 2.27 -11.39
C ILE A 26 3.09 1.19 -12.06
N LEU A 27 1.77 1.24 -11.89
CA LEU A 27 0.86 0.34 -12.58
C LEU A 27 1.09 0.42 -14.10
N ILE A 28 1.16 1.61 -14.71
CA ILE A 28 1.29 1.75 -16.17
C ILE A 28 2.72 1.48 -16.67
N ARG A 29 3.74 1.96 -15.96
CA ARG A 29 5.10 2.09 -16.51
C ARG A 29 6.13 1.21 -15.80
N GLY A 30 5.75 0.56 -14.71
CA GLY A 30 6.66 -0.07 -13.76
C GLY A 30 7.54 0.95 -13.01
N LEU A 31 8.49 0.44 -12.23
CA LEU A 31 9.44 1.25 -11.48
C LEU A 31 10.80 1.32 -12.21
N LYS A 32 11.26 2.53 -12.49
CA LYS A 32 12.53 2.78 -13.18
C LYS A 32 13.47 3.55 -12.27
N THR A 33 14.67 3.01 -12.05
CA THR A 33 15.76 3.68 -11.35
C THR A 33 16.96 3.83 -12.29
N GLN A 34 18.06 4.41 -11.80
CA GLN A 34 19.30 4.48 -12.57
C GLN A 34 19.99 3.12 -12.76
N THR A 35 19.68 2.13 -11.92
CA THR A 35 20.37 0.83 -11.90
C THR A 35 19.51 -0.31 -12.46
N VAL A 36 18.18 -0.25 -12.30
CA VAL A 36 17.26 -1.31 -12.72
C VAL A 36 15.95 -0.73 -13.22
N VAL A 37 15.35 -1.41 -14.19
CA VAL A 37 14.04 -1.07 -14.74
C VAL A 37 13.12 -2.27 -14.58
N ALA A 38 12.13 -2.14 -13.69
CA ALA A 38 11.02 -3.07 -13.57
C ALA A 38 9.89 -2.66 -14.53
N GLY A 39 9.30 -3.65 -15.22
CA GLY A 39 8.05 -3.44 -15.93
C GLY A 39 6.86 -3.33 -14.96
N PRO A 40 5.66 -3.02 -15.45
CA PRO A 40 4.44 -3.07 -14.66
C PRO A 40 4.27 -4.34 -13.83
N PRO A 41 3.80 -4.26 -12.58
CA PRO A 41 3.50 -5.43 -11.78
C PRO A 41 2.38 -6.25 -12.45
N LYS A 42 2.46 -7.58 -12.33
CA LYS A 42 1.47 -8.51 -12.92
C LYS A 42 0.70 -9.31 -11.90
N HIS A 43 1.20 -9.40 -10.68
CA HIS A 43 0.63 -10.18 -9.58
C HIS A 43 0.69 -9.35 -8.28
N LEU A 44 -0.14 -9.72 -7.31
CA LEU A 44 -0.24 -9.02 -6.02
C LEU A 44 1.13 -8.85 -5.32
N SER A 45 1.95 -9.89 -5.32
CA SER A 45 3.31 -9.86 -4.76
C SER A 45 4.18 -8.80 -5.46
N SER A 46 4.24 -8.85 -6.78
CA SER A 46 5.03 -7.89 -7.57
C SER A 46 4.54 -6.44 -7.42
N PHE A 47 3.25 -6.23 -7.17
CA PHE A 47 2.69 -4.91 -6.87
C PHE A 47 3.23 -4.38 -5.54
N PHE A 48 3.12 -5.17 -4.47
CA PHE A 48 3.64 -4.77 -3.15
C PHE A 48 5.17 -4.62 -3.14
N ASP A 49 5.90 -5.48 -3.84
CA ASP A 49 7.36 -5.36 -3.98
C ASP A 49 7.73 -4.03 -4.65
N GLN A 50 7.02 -3.63 -5.71
CA GLN A 50 7.26 -2.33 -6.35
C GLN A 50 6.86 -1.15 -5.46
N CYS A 51 5.87 -1.29 -4.58
CA CYS A 51 5.53 -0.29 -3.56
C CYS A 51 6.67 -0.12 -2.55
N VAL A 52 7.21 -1.23 -2.02
CA VAL A 52 8.36 -1.21 -1.11
C VAL A 52 9.56 -0.56 -1.80
N ASN A 53 9.88 -0.98 -3.03
CA ASN A 53 11.00 -0.44 -3.78
C ASN A 53 10.83 1.06 -4.09
N LEU A 54 9.60 1.51 -4.38
CA LEU A 54 9.31 2.93 -4.56
C LEU A 54 9.64 3.72 -3.29
N ILE A 55 9.12 3.28 -2.14
CA ILE A 55 9.37 3.94 -0.85
C ILE A 55 10.86 3.91 -0.54
N ALA A 56 11.50 2.75 -0.69
CA ALA A 56 12.90 2.55 -0.36
C ALA A 56 13.86 3.39 -1.21
N TYR A 57 13.53 3.58 -2.48
CA TYR A 57 14.29 4.43 -3.39
C TYR A 57 14.02 5.91 -3.12
N ASN A 58 12.77 6.33 -3.00
CA ASN A 58 12.45 7.75 -2.85
C ASN A 58 12.86 8.27 -1.47
N GLN A 59 12.80 7.51 -0.38
CA GLN A 59 13.20 8.03 0.94
C GLN A 59 14.66 8.54 1.01
N GLN A 60 15.52 8.21 0.04
CA GLN A 60 16.90 8.72 -0.02
C GLN A 60 17.00 10.15 -0.60
N HIS A 61 15.92 10.66 -1.20
CA HIS A 61 15.87 11.95 -1.89
C HIS A 61 14.87 12.94 -1.27
N TRP A 62 14.16 12.53 -0.21
CA TRP A 62 13.18 13.32 0.52
C TRP A 62 13.48 13.26 2.02
N ALA A 63 13.28 14.37 2.74
CA ALA A 63 13.57 14.44 4.17
C ALA A 63 12.47 13.78 5.04
N GLY A 64 11.23 13.82 4.57
CA GLY A 64 10.03 13.44 5.30
C GLY A 64 9.34 12.18 4.77
N ALA A 65 8.04 12.09 5.06
CA ALA A 65 7.26 10.87 4.83
C ALA A 65 6.94 10.59 3.35
N MET A 66 6.87 9.29 3.04
CA MET A 66 6.45 8.76 1.74
C MET A 66 5.10 8.06 1.87
N ALA A 67 4.07 8.57 1.20
CA ALA A 67 2.72 8.04 1.31
C ALA A 67 2.26 7.32 0.04
N ILE A 68 1.50 6.24 0.18
CA ILE A 68 0.76 5.58 -0.91
C ILE A 68 -0.73 5.65 -0.61
N ALA A 69 -1.49 6.28 -1.51
CA ALA A 69 -2.92 6.43 -1.35
C ALA A 69 -3.71 5.24 -1.93
N HIS A 70 -4.82 4.88 -1.28
CA HIS A 70 -5.81 3.88 -1.72
C HIS A 70 -5.17 2.53 -2.12
N ILE A 71 -4.17 2.09 -1.36
CA ILE A 71 -3.31 0.95 -1.75
C ILE A 71 -4.13 -0.34 -1.92
N ASN A 72 -5.14 -0.57 -1.07
CA ASN A 72 -5.99 -1.74 -1.14
C ASN A 72 -6.90 -1.71 -2.38
N THR A 73 -7.43 -0.54 -2.75
CA THR A 73 -8.22 -0.37 -3.97
C THR A 73 -7.40 -0.64 -5.23
N TYR A 74 -6.16 -0.14 -5.29
CA TYR A 74 -5.27 -0.40 -6.44
C TYR A 74 -4.77 -1.84 -6.52
N ALA A 75 -4.64 -2.52 -5.37
CA ALA A 75 -4.19 -3.90 -5.30
C ALA A 75 -5.31 -4.92 -5.60
N ALA A 76 -6.56 -4.57 -5.33
CA ALA A 76 -7.72 -5.45 -5.45
C ALA A 76 -7.86 -6.17 -6.82
N PRO A 77 -7.66 -5.50 -7.97
CA PRO A 77 -7.78 -6.18 -9.26
C PRO A 77 -6.74 -7.29 -9.47
N PHE A 78 -5.56 -7.25 -8.82
CA PHE A 78 -4.58 -8.34 -8.91
C PHE A 78 -5.09 -9.62 -8.27
N ILE A 79 -5.87 -9.52 -7.18
CA ILE A 79 -6.49 -10.69 -6.54
C ILE A 79 -7.52 -11.31 -7.48
N HIS A 80 -8.37 -10.47 -8.07
CA HIS A 80 -9.39 -10.92 -9.00
C HIS A 80 -8.78 -11.59 -10.24
N LYS A 81 -7.72 -11.01 -10.79
CA LYS A 81 -6.98 -11.63 -11.89
C LYS A 81 -6.48 -13.02 -11.54
N ASP A 82 -5.77 -13.12 -10.43
CA ASP A 82 -5.01 -14.32 -10.10
C ASP A 82 -5.95 -15.43 -9.59
N TRP A 83 -7.05 -15.08 -8.93
CA TRP A 83 -7.90 -16.03 -8.21
C TRP A 83 -9.41 -15.84 -8.39
N GLY A 84 -9.88 -14.86 -9.15
CA GLY A 84 -11.32 -14.55 -9.28
C GLY A 84 -12.17 -15.70 -9.82
N HIS A 85 -11.56 -16.59 -10.61
CA HIS A 85 -12.17 -17.83 -11.10
C HIS A 85 -12.43 -18.88 -10.01
N LEU A 86 -11.91 -18.68 -8.80
CA LEU A 86 -12.11 -19.56 -7.64
C LEU A 86 -13.26 -19.09 -6.74
N ARG A 87 -13.93 -17.97 -7.08
CA ARG A 87 -15.07 -17.50 -6.31
C ARG A 87 -16.22 -18.51 -6.39
N ASP A 88 -16.85 -18.77 -5.24
CA ASP A 88 -18.10 -19.53 -5.20
C ASP A 88 -19.30 -18.69 -5.69
N ASP A 89 -20.46 -19.32 -5.80
CA ASP A 89 -21.70 -18.66 -6.23
C ASP A 89 -22.15 -17.53 -5.28
N SER A 90 -21.64 -17.50 -4.04
CA SER A 90 -21.87 -16.42 -3.07
C SER A 90 -20.82 -15.31 -3.16
N GLY A 91 -19.86 -15.44 -4.08
CA GLY A 91 -18.80 -14.48 -4.31
C GLY A 91 -17.63 -14.57 -3.31
N ASN A 92 -17.52 -15.65 -2.54
CA ASN A 92 -16.44 -15.83 -1.58
C ASN A 92 -15.26 -16.57 -2.20
N TYR A 93 -14.06 -16.25 -1.72
CA TYR A 93 -12.83 -16.95 -2.08
C TYR A 93 -12.56 -18.13 -1.14
N PRO A 94 -11.85 -19.19 -1.58
CA PRO A 94 -11.33 -20.20 -0.68
C PRO A 94 -10.38 -19.60 0.37
N ASP A 95 -10.38 -20.15 1.59
CA ASP A 95 -9.57 -19.67 2.71
C ASP A 95 -8.07 -19.52 2.37
N GLU A 96 -7.53 -20.38 1.51
CA GLU A 96 -6.12 -20.35 1.07
C GLU A 96 -5.77 -19.06 0.30
N ILE A 97 -6.75 -18.43 -0.35
CA ILE A 97 -6.55 -17.15 -1.03
C ILE A 97 -6.37 -16.04 -0.01
N TYR A 98 -7.16 -16.05 1.07
CA TYR A 98 -6.98 -15.09 2.15
C TYR A 98 -5.61 -15.24 2.82
N LYS A 99 -5.15 -16.48 3.08
CA LYS A 99 -3.80 -16.72 3.62
C LYS A 99 -2.72 -16.17 2.69
N THR A 100 -2.90 -16.31 1.37
CA THR A 100 -1.97 -15.78 0.36
C THR A 100 -1.94 -14.24 0.36
N ILE A 101 -3.10 -13.59 0.41
CA ILE A 101 -3.21 -12.12 0.50
C ILE A 101 -2.54 -11.62 1.78
N LYS A 102 -2.85 -12.25 2.91
CA LYS A 102 -2.27 -11.92 4.21
C LYS A 102 -0.76 -12.08 4.21
N GLN A 103 -0.22 -13.12 3.58
CA GLN A 103 1.22 -13.31 3.45
C GLN A 103 1.89 -12.19 2.63
N ALA A 104 1.25 -11.72 1.56
CA ALA A 104 1.76 -10.62 0.75
C ALA A 104 1.76 -9.29 1.53
N VAL A 105 0.66 -9.00 2.26
CA VAL A 105 0.55 -7.83 3.14
C VAL A 105 1.55 -7.91 4.30
N GLN A 106 1.74 -9.09 4.89
CA GLN A 106 2.74 -9.33 5.93
C GLN A 106 4.14 -9.01 5.39
N SER A 107 4.51 -9.56 4.22
CA SER A 107 5.79 -9.25 3.59
C SER A 107 5.97 -7.74 3.38
N PHE A 108 4.94 -7.06 2.87
CA PHE A 108 4.96 -5.61 2.66
C PHE A 108 5.23 -4.83 3.97
N ILE A 109 4.49 -5.13 5.04
CA ILE A 109 4.64 -4.46 6.33
C ILE A 109 6.02 -4.71 6.93
N PHE A 110 6.50 -5.97 6.95
CA PHE A 110 7.82 -6.29 7.49
C PHE A 110 8.94 -5.57 6.74
N ASN A 111 8.90 -5.54 5.41
CA ASN A 111 9.91 -4.85 4.61
C ASN A 111 9.97 -3.34 4.88
N LEU A 112 8.85 -2.72 5.27
CA LEU A 112 8.81 -1.30 5.67
C LEU A 112 9.20 -1.05 7.13
N ASN A 113 9.41 -2.11 7.93
CA ASN A 113 9.94 -2.01 9.30
C ASN A 113 11.39 -2.48 9.42
N PHE A 114 12.04 -2.88 8.32
CA PHE A 114 13.49 -3.05 8.28
C PHE A 114 14.20 -1.75 7.94
N PRO A 115 15.37 -1.48 8.56
CA PRO A 115 16.11 -0.25 8.31
C PRO A 115 16.65 -0.24 6.88
N SER A 116 16.29 0.80 6.13
CA SER A 116 16.73 0.99 4.74
C SER A 116 17.09 2.44 4.42
N ARG A 117 16.89 3.37 5.37
CA ARG A 117 17.33 4.76 5.28
C ARG A 117 18.75 4.90 5.84
N ALA A 118 19.49 5.90 5.34
CA ALA A 118 20.76 6.32 5.95
C ALA A 118 20.61 6.54 7.46
N GLY A 119 21.62 6.11 8.24
CA GLY A 119 21.57 6.14 9.70
C GLY A 119 20.80 4.98 10.34
N SER A 120 20.54 3.90 9.59
CA SER A 120 19.84 2.69 10.06
C SER A 120 18.42 2.96 10.55
N GLN A 121 17.74 3.92 9.94
CA GLN A 121 16.33 4.21 10.21
C GLN A 121 15.42 3.42 9.27
N THR A 122 14.21 3.13 9.74
CA THR A 122 13.13 2.59 8.93
C THR A 122 12.53 3.69 8.03
N PRO A 123 11.97 3.31 6.87
CA PRO A 123 11.31 4.26 5.99
C PRO A 123 10.08 4.88 6.66
N PHE A 124 10.08 6.21 6.81
CA PHE A 124 8.89 6.93 7.25
C PHE A 124 7.83 6.85 6.15
N SER A 125 6.88 5.93 6.34
CA SER A 125 5.87 5.60 5.34
C SER A 125 4.45 5.66 5.88
N ASN A 126 3.52 6.05 5.01
CA ASN A 126 2.08 6.08 5.30
C ASN A 126 1.33 5.34 4.19
N VAL A 127 0.27 4.63 4.55
CA VAL A 127 -0.66 4.04 3.59
C VAL A 127 -2.07 4.51 3.88
N ILE A 128 -2.83 4.79 2.82
CA ILE A 128 -4.24 5.12 2.91
C ILE A 128 -5.04 3.91 2.44
N LEU A 129 -5.93 3.46 3.31
CA LEU A 129 -6.81 2.32 3.12
C LEU A 129 -8.25 2.82 3.08
N ASN A 130 -9.11 2.14 2.35
CA ASN A 130 -10.53 2.46 2.27
C ASN A 130 -11.37 1.23 2.61
N PHE A 131 -12.46 1.42 3.36
CA PHE A 131 -13.48 0.38 3.59
C PHE A 131 -14.20 0.00 2.30
N LYS A 132 -14.43 0.98 1.42
CA LYS A 132 -15.02 0.84 0.09
C LYS A 132 -14.20 1.62 -0.91
N CYS A 133 -14.27 1.26 -2.19
CA CYS A 133 -13.65 2.01 -3.27
C CYS A 133 -14.13 3.47 -3.23
N PRO A 134 -13.21 4.45 -3.15
CA PRO A 134 -13.57 5.86 -3.04
C PRO A 134 -14.22 6.35 -4.35
N GLU A 135 -15.15 7.30 -4.26
CA GLU A 135 -15.90 7.83 -5.42
C GLU A 135 -14.99 8.29 -6.57
N ILE A 136 -13.84 8.89 -6.24
CA ILE A 136 -12.88 9.38 -7.24
C ILE A 136 -12.28 8.27 -8.11
N LEU A 137 -12.25 7.03 -7.61
CA LEU A 137 -11.71 5.84 -8.30
C LEU A 137 -12.81 4.91 -8.80
N ARG A 138 -14.01 4.95 -8.20
CA ARG A 138 -15.08 3.98 -8.42
C ARG A 138 -15.40 3.75 -9.88
N ASP A 139 -15.51 4.83 -10.66
CA ASP A 139 -15.85 4.81 -12.08
C ASP A 139 -14.62 4.90 -13.01
N GLN A 140 -13.41 4.72 -12.46
CA GLN A 140 -12.19 4.70 -13.27
C GLN A 140 -11.85 3.28 -13.71
N ASP A 141 -11.44 3.14 -14.97
CA ASP A 141 -10.95 1.89 -15.52
C ASP A 141 -9.75 1.36 -14.71
N VAL A 142 -9.73 0.05 -14.47
CA VAL A 142 -8.59 -0.60 -13.87
C VAL A 142 -7.37 -0.45 -14.77
N VAL A 143 -6.32 0.11 -14.18
CA VAL A 143 -5.08 0.33 -14.90
C VAL A 143 -4.11 -0.81 -14.65
N ASN A 144 -3.83 -1.56 -15.72
CA ASN A 144 -2.68 -2.47 -15.84
C ASN A 144 -2.49 -3.49 -14.70
N ALA A 145 -3.61 -4.00 -14.16
CA ALA A 145 -3.60 -5.22 -13.36
C ALA A 145 -3.75 -6.48 -14.22
N GLY A 146 -4.19 -6.35 -15.48
CA GLY A 146 -4.60 -7.47 -16.34
C GLY A 146 -6.05 -7.91 -16.11
N CYS A 147 -6.87 -7.02 -15.55
CA CYS A 147 -8.32 -7.14 -15.45
C CYS A 147 -8.98 -6.04 -16.29
N GLU A 148 -10.16 -6.36 -16.83
CA GLU A 148 -11.11 -5.40 -17.39
C GLU A 148 -12.15 -5.04 -16.33
N GLY A 149 -12.62 -3.80 -16.32
CA GLY A 149 -13.61 -3.31 -15.35
C GLY A 149 -13.19 -2.00 -14.69
N LEU A 150 -14.02 -1.54 -13.75
CA LEU A 150 -13.82 -0.31 -12.98
C LEU A 150 -13.30 -0.66 -11.59
N TYR A 151 -12.55 0.23 -10.93
CA TYR A 151 -12.06 -0.07 -9.57
C TYR A 151 -13.19 -0.36 -8.57
N GLY A 152 -14.41 0.16 -8.80
CA GLY A 152 -15.59 -0.14 -8.00
C GLY A 152 -16.04 -1.60 -8.02
N ASP A 153 -15.64 -2.38 -9.03
CA ASP A 153 -16.08 -3.78 -9.21
C ASP A 153 -15.36 -4.76 -8.26
N TYR A 154 -14.30 -4.31 -7.58
CA TYR A 154 -13.40 -5.15 -6.78
C TYR A 154 -13.44 -4.82 -5.27
N ASP A 155 -14.59 -4.34 -4.77
CA ASP A 155 -14.76 -3.98 -3.36
C ASP A 155 -14.53 -5.19 -2.43
N THR A 156 -14.88 -6.41 -2.85
CA THR A 156 -14.63 -7.65 -2.09
C THR A 156 -13.13 -7.86 -1.87
N GLU A 157 -12.34 -7.82 -2.94
CA GLU A 157 -10.90 -8.02 -2.90
C GLU A 157 -10.19 -6.89 -2.15
N ALA A 158 -10.66 -5.64 -2.30
CA ALA A 158 -10.14 -4.49 -1.56
C ALA A 158 -10.36 -4.63 -0.05
N TYR A 159 -11.52 -5.15 0.36
CA TYR A 159 -11.84 -5.44 1.75
C TYR A 159 -10.98 -6.58 2.32
N MET A 160 -10.71 -7.65 1.55
CA MET A 160 -9.80 -8.72 1.97
C MET A 160 -8.39 -8.20 2.27
N ILE A 161 -7.89 -7.24 1.49
CA ILE A 161 -6.60 -6.58 1.75
C ILE A 161 -6.66 -5.73 3.02
N LEU A 162 -7.74 -4.94 3.20
CA LEU A 162 -7.94 -4.14 4.43
C LEU A 162 -7.92 -5.04 5.67
N LYS A 163 -8.65 -6.16 5.63
CA LYS A 163 -8.66 -7.17 6.69
C LYS A 163 -7.28 -7.76 6.93
N ALA A 164 -6.52 -8.06 5.87
CA ALA A 164 -5.15 -8.54 5.99
C ALA A 164 -4.21 -7.52 6.67
N PHE A 165 -4.34 -6.22 6.37
CA PHE A 165 -3.61 -5.18 7.08
C PHE A 165 -3.95 -5.19 8.57
N ASN A 166 -5.24 -5.19 8.93
CA ASN A 166 -5.70 -5.24 10.32
C ASN A 166 -5.16 -6.47 11.06
N ASP A 167 -5.29 -7.66 10.48
CA ASP A 167 -4.80 -8.89 11.09
C ASP A 167 -3.29 -8.84 11.36
N VAL A 168 -2.48 -8.37 10.40
CA VAL A 168 -1.02 -8.28 10.57
C VAL A 168 -0.63 -7.24 11.63
N TYR A 169 -1.30 -6.08 11.68
CA TYR A 169 -1.03 -5.10 12.73
C TYR A 169 -1.39 -5.61 14.12
N ASN A 170 -2.50 -6.36 14.26
CA ASN A 170 -2.93 -6.94 15.53
C ASN A 170 -2.03 -8.10 15.99
N GLU A 171 -1.49 -8.88 15.06
CA GLU A 171 -0.54 -9.97 15.37
C GLU A 171 0.83 -9.45 15.81
N GLY A 172 1.28 -8.34 15.23
CA GLY A 172 2.60 -7.77 15.49
C GLY A 172 3.74 -8.62 14.93
N ASP A 173 4.96 -8.32 15.38
CA ASP A 173 6.16 -9.07 14.99
C ASP A 173 6.30 -10.40 15.76
N ALA A 174 7.35 -11.17 15.46
CA ALA A 174 7.61 -12.45 16.15
C ALA A 174 7.82 -12.32 17.68
N GLY A 175 8.08 -11.12 18.19
CA GLY A 175 8.15 -10.82 19.62
C GLY A 175 6.86 -10.22 20.19
N GLY A 176 5.79 -10.12 19.40
CA GLY A 176 4.51 -9.51 19.78
C GLY A 176 4.53 -7.99 19.83
N ARG A 177 5.51 -7.34 19.19
CA ARG A 177 5.63 -5.87 19.17
C ARG A 177 4.79 -5.28 18.03
N PRO A 178 4.16 -4.12 18.23
CA PRO A 178 3.43 -3.44 17.17
C PRO A 178 4.40 -2.91 16.10
N PHE A 179 3.92 -2.84 14.86
CA PHE A 179 4.64 -2.18 13.78
C PHE A 179 4.50 -0.66 13.88
N THR A 180 5.58 0.06 13.59
CA THR A 180 5.53 1.53 13.47
C THR A 180 5.10 1.94 12.06
N PHE A 181 5.51 1.17 11.05
CA PHE A 181 5.28 1.50 9.64
C PHE A 181 4.60 0.37 8.86
N PRO A 182 4.05 0.68 7.67
CA PRO A 182 3.61 2.02 7.32
C PRO A 182 2.53 2.48 8.32
N ILE A 183 2.37 3.78 8.54
CA ILE A 183 1.28 4.29 9.37
C ILE A 183 -0.02 4.11 8.57
N PRO A 184 -1.00 3.33 9.08
CA PRO A 184 -2.27 3.16 8.39
C PRO A 184 -3.16 4.38 8.61
N THR A 185 -3.76 4.88 7.54
CA THR A 185 -4.86 5.84 7.57
C THR A 185 -6.07 5.20 6.92
N LEU A 186 -7.15 5.05 7.68
CA LEU A 186 -8.40 4.51 7.18
C LEU A 186 -9.37 5.65 6.89
N ASN A 187 -9.80 5.76 5.63
CA ASN A 187 -10.82 6.73 5.24
C ASN A 187 -12.21 6.23 5.64
N LEU A 188 -12.94 7.05 6.38
CA LEU A 188 -14.34 6.83 6.73
C LEU A 188 -15.22 7.73 5.85
N LEU A 189 -16.18 7.12 5.17
CA LEU A 189 -17.19 7.75 4.34
C LEU A 189 -18.57 7.66 5.00
N PRO A 190 -19.57 8.49 4.61
CA PRO A 190 -20.91 8.46 5.20
C PRO A 190 -21.59 7.08 5.16
N ASP A 191 -21.24 6.23 4.20
CA ASP A 191 -21.77 4.88 4.01
C ASP A 191 -20.83 3.76 4.54
N THR A 192 -19.85 4.12 5.37
CA THR A 192 -18.96 3.14 6.03
C THR A 192 -19.76 2.25 6.98
N PRO A 193 -19.60 0.92 6.91
CA PRO A 193 -20.34 0.00 7.76
C PRO A 193 -19.75 -0.01 9.18
N PHE A 194 -20.20 0.90 10.05
CA PHE A 194 -19.70 0.99 11.44
C PHE A 194 -20.00 -0.23 12.32
N ASP A 195 -20.94 -1.09 11.89
CA ASP A 195 -21.25 -2.36 12.56
C ASP A 195 -20.38 -3.53 12.04
N ASP A 196 -19.51 -3.27 11.05
CA ASP A 196 -18.52 -4.26 10.61
C ASP A 196 -17.55 -4.55 11.77
N PRO A 197 -17.27 -5.82 12.10
CA PRO A 197 -16.43 -6.17 13.24
C PRO A 197 -14.93 -5.87 13.03
N LEU A 198 -14.52 -5.42 11.83
CA LEU A 198 -13.15 -5.03 11.52
C LEU A 198 -12.78 -3.66 12.09
#